data_AF-A0A081FWJ7-F1
#
_entry.id   AF-A0A081FWJ7-F1
#
_cell.length_a   1.000
_cell.length_b   1.000
_cell.length_c   1.000
_cell.angle_alpha   90.00
_cell.angle_beta   90.00
_cell.angle_gamma   90.00
#
_symmetry.space_group_name_H-M   'P 1'
#
loop_
_entity.id
_entity.type
_entity.pdbx_description
1 polymer ?
#
loop_
_entity_poly.entity_id
_entity_poly.type
_entity_poly.pdbx_seq_one_letter_code
_entity_poly.pdbx_strand_id
1 'polypeptide(L)'
;MALVNLLEQGQLWRGSHAGSESIGGVEISGYSQLDEKLYGGGWLKGQLVELLYSGEGLGEIRLIWPLLRRFSAESKPVFWIDPPHHLYPIALQNAGIGLSSQYVVYTSSTRDRLWTIEQVLKSGMSPLVLSWLDDRVVTSSLRRLQLAVQAGGGLGWVMRPESVRNQSSAAAYRMVLNRQGQSTELTLLKRRGGWPLPPFRIDLPAVI
;
A
#
# COMPACT_ATOMS: atom_id res chain seq x y z
N MET A 1 17.18 -34.81 1.37
CA MET A 1 16.87 -34.22 0.05
C MET A 1 15.59 -33.35 0.01
N ALA A 2 14.65 -33.46 0.96
CA ALA A 2 13.45 -32.58 0.96
C ALA A 2 13.72 -31.12 1.36
N LEU A 3 14.69 -30.87 2.26
CA LEU A 3 15.00 -29.50 2.73
C LEU A 3 15.64 -28.62 1.64
N VAL A 4 16.52 -29.19 0.82
CA VAL A 4 17.16 -28.46 -0.30
C VAL A 4 16.11 -28.08 -1.36
N ASN A 5 15.15 -28.96 -1.61
CA ASN A 5 14.06 -28.71 -2.56
C ASN A 5 13.11 -27.59 -2.08
N LEU A 6 12.83 -27.52 -0.77
CA LEU A 6 12.06 -26.42 -0.17
C LEU A 6 12.81 -25.08 -0.20
N LEU A 7 14.14 -25.12 -0.15
CA LEU A 7 15.00 -23.95 -0.24
C LEU A 7 15.08 -23.40 -1.67
N GLU A 8 15.08 -24.28 -2.69
CA GLU A 8 15.05 -23.88 -4.09
C GLU A 8 13.68 -23.32 -4.51
N GLN A 9 12.60 -23.77 -3.87
CA GLN A 9 11.23 -23.32 -4.14
C GLN A 9 10.86 -21.98 -3.46
N GLY A 10 11.79 -21.31 -2.77
CA GLY A 10 11.54 -20.02 -2.11
C GLY A 10 10.59 -20.08 -0.91
N GLN A 11 10.20 -21.27 -0.45
CA GLN A 11 9.19 -21.45 0.60
C GLN A 11 9.74 -21.29 2.03
N LEU A 12 11.03 -20.98 2.18
CA LEU A 12 11.68 -20.76 3.47
C LEU A 12 12.26 -19.35 3.56
N TRP A 13 11.82 -18.58 4.55
CA TRP A 13 12.41 -17.27 4.85
C TRP A 13 13.81 -17.43 5.44
N ARG A 14 14.86 -16.97 4.72
CA ARG A 14 16.24 -16.92 5.20
C ARG A 14 16.56 -15.52 5.71
N GLY A 15 16.77 -15.38 7.02
CA GLY A 15 17.05 -14.09 7.67
C GLY A 15 18.38 -13.43 7.29
N SER A 16 19.29 -14.14 6.62
CA SER A 16 20.64 -13.65 6.27
C SER A 16 20.93 -13.60 4.77
N HIS A 17 20.01 -14.04 3.92
CA HIS A 17 20.09 -13.88 2.47
C HIS A 17 18.73 -13.38 2.02
N ALA A 18 18.64 -12.10 1.67
CA ALA A 18 17.48 -11.54 1.01
C ALA A 18 17.32 -12.20 -0.37
N GLY A 19 16.73 -13.39 -0.35
CA GLY A 19 16.67 -14.31 -1.47
C GLY A 19 15.95 -13.68 -2.66
N SER A 20 16.62 -13.73 -3.80
CA SER A 20 16.08 -13.59 -5.14
C SER A 20 14.98 -14.64 -5.39
N GLU A 21 13.81 -14.47 -4.78
CA GLU A 21 12.57 -14.89 -5.45
C GLU A 21 12.48 -14.10 -6.76
N SER A 22 11.71 -14.58 -7.74
CA SER A 22 11.25 -13.73 -8.85
C SER A 22 10.40 -12.61 -8.26
N ILE A 23 11.07 -11.58 -7.75
CA ILE A 23 10.45 -10.41 -7.14
C ILE A 23 9.54 -9.84 -8.21
N GLY A 24 8.22 -9.98 -8.01
CA GLY A 24 7.26 -9.22 -8.79
C GLY A 24 7.71 -7.77 -8.78
N GLY A 25 7.87 -7.17 -9.96
CA GLY A 25 8.61 -5.92 -10.11
C GLY A 25 8.22 -4.84 -9.09
N VAL A 26 9.14 -3.92 -8.79
CA VAL A 26 8.87 -2.86 -7.84
C VAL A 26 8.14 -1.69 -8.49
N GLU A 27 7.34 -0.99 -7.70
CA GLU A 27 6.77 0.31 -8.03
C GLU A 27 7.48 1.38 -7.21
N ILE A 28 8.19 2.28 -7.87
CA ILE A 28 8.96 3.36 -7.25
C ILE A 28 8.00 4.29 -6.49
N SER A 29 8.30 4.62 -5.23
CA SER A 29 7.41 5.48 -4.43
C SER A 29 7.40 6.93 -4.91
N GLY A 30 8.49 7.35 -5.56
CA GLY A 30 8.73 8.73 -6.00
C GLY A 30 9.40 9.59 -4.93
N TYR A 31 9.81 8.99 -3.81
CA TYR A 31 10.52 9.65 -2.72
C TYR A 31 11.81 8.88 -2.42
N SER A 32 12.97 9.46 -2.76
CA SER A 32 14.26 8.79 -2.57
C SER A 32 14.49 8.39 -1.11
N GLN A 33 14.08 9.24 -0.16
CA GLN A 33 14.19 8.98 1.28
C GLN A 33 13.51 7.67 1.69
N LEU A 34 12.44 7.29 0.97
CA LEU A 34 11.65 6.07 1.19
C LEU A 34 12.16 4.90 0.35
N ASP A 35 12.43 5.10 -0.93
CA ASP A 35 12.90 4.05 -1.84
C ASP A 35 14.18 3.39 -1.33
N GLU A 36 15.13 4.17 -0.79
CA GLU A 36 16.36 3.67 -0.15
C GLU A 36 16.11 2.72 1.05
N LYS A 37 14.94 2.82 1.68
CA LYS A 37 14.57 2.02 2.88
C LYS A 37 13.73 0.80 2.53
N LEU A 38 13.14 0.77 1.35
CA LEU A 38 12.32 -0.33 0.86
C LEU A 38 13.19 -1.37 0.15
N TYR A 39 12.88 -2.65 0.40
CA TYR A 39 13.54 -3.74 -0.30
C TYR A 39 13.30 -3.63 -1.82
N GLY A 40 14.37 -3.66 -2.60
CA GLY A 40 14.31 -3.51 -4.05
C GLY A 40 14.07 -2.07 -4.54
N GLY A 41 14.06 -1.06 -3.67
CA GLY A 41 13.94 0.34 -4.08
C GLY A 41 12.51 0.83 -4.33
N GLY A 42 11.49 0.14 -3.82
CA GLY A 42 10.09 0.53 -4.02
C GLY A 42 9.08 -0.43 -3.39
N TRP A 43 7.81 -0.23 -3.74
CA TRP A 43 6.71 -1.10 -3.33
C TRP A 43 6.71 -2.38 -4.18
N LEU A 44 6.84 -3.53 -3.54
CA LEU A 44 6.76 -4.81 -4.24
C LEU A 44 5.35 -5.03 -4.80
N LYS A 45 5.26 -5.35 -6.09
CA LYS A 45 4.01 -5.83 -6.70
C LYS A 45 3.53 -7.11 -6.04
N GLY A 46 2.22 -7.31 -6.10
CA GLY A 46 1.55 -8.44 -5.47
C GLY A 46 1.54 -8.37 -3.95
N GLN A 47 1.74 -7.18 -3.35
CA GLN A 47 1.79 -7.00 -1.91
C GLN A 47 0.77 -5.97 -1.43
N LEU A 48 0.29 -6.19 -0.20
CA LEU A 48 -0.39 -5.14 0.54
C LEU A 48 0.61 -4.21 1.20
N VAL A 49 0.26 -2.93 1.16
CA VAL A 49 0.87 -1.87 1.95
C VAL A 49 -0.20 -1.38 2.93
N GLU A 50 0.09 -1.43 4.22
CA GLU A 50 -0.79 -0.93 5.27
C GLU A 50 -0.23 0.38 5.83
N LEU A 51 -0.99 1.46 5.66
CA LEU A 51 -0.68 2.78 6.18
C LEU A 51 -1.58 3.07 7.38
N LEU A 52 -0.95 3.21 8.54
CA LEU A 52 -1.59 3.62 9.79
C LEU A 52 -1.42 5.12 9.99
N TYR A 53 -2.46 5.78 10.48
CA TYR A 53 -2.43 7.22 10.78
C TYR A 53 -3.35 7.57 11.94
N SER A 54 -3.01 8.64 12.65
CA SER A 54 -3.74 9.10 13.85
C SER A 54 -4.94 10.00 13.53
N GLY A 55 -5.02 10.53 12.31
CA GLY A 55 -6.11 11.36 11.81
C GLY A 55 -5.92 11.65 10.32
N GLU A 56 -6.95 12.18 9.66
CA GLU A 56 -6.92 12.43 8.23
C GLU A 56 -6.23 13.77 7.90
N GLY A 57 -5.68 13.89 6.69
CA GLY A 57 -5.06 15.14 6.22
C GLY A 57 -3.57 15.24 6.56
N LEU A 58 -2.93 14.15 6.99
CA LEU A 58 -1.48 14.08 7.23
C LEU A 58 -0.68 14.00 5.93
N GLY A 59 -1.33 13.73 4.80
CA GLY A 59 -0.69 13.54 3.49
C GLY A 59 -0.63 12.08 3.06
N GLU A 60 -1.55 11.26 3.55
CA GLU A 60 -1.72 9.84 3.27
C GLU A 60 -1.78 9.58 1.77
N ILE A 61 -2.55 10.40 1.05
CA ILE A 61 -2.67 10.31 -0.41
C ILE A 61 -1.46 10.92 -1.12
N ARG A 62 -0.82 11.94 -0.54
CA ARG A 62 0.39 12.53 -1.12
C ARG A 62 1.53 11.53 -1.17
N LEU A 63 1.62 10.62 -0.19
CA LEU A 63 2.60 9.53 -0.18
C LEU A 63 2.52 8.60 -1.41
N ILE A 64 1.36 8.55 -2.08
CA ILE A 64 1.14 7.74 -3.29
C ILE A 64 0.88 8.58 -4.54
N TRP A 65 0.97 9.91 -4.46
CA TRP A 65 0.78 10.79 -5.62
C TRP A 65 1.66 10.42 -6.82
N PRO A 66 2.98 10.11 -6.66
CA PRO A 66 3.80 9.74 -7.80
C PRO A 66 3.27 8.51 -8.55
N LEU A 67 2.75 7.51 -7.83
CA LEU A 67 2.09 6.34 -8.43
C LEU A 67 0.80 6.72 -9.14
N LEU A 68 -0.05 7.52 -8.49
CA LEU A 68 -1.33 7.97 -9.07
C LEU A 68 -1.12 8.75 -10.36
N ARG A 69 -0.16 9.69 -10.38
CA ARG A 69 0.23 10.44 -11.58
C ARG A 69 0.64 9.50 -12.69
N ARG A 70 1.60 8.61 -12.41
CA ARG A 70 2.14 7.68 -13.41
C ARG A 70 1.07 6.74 -13.96
N PHE A 71 0.27 6.11 -13.10
CA PHE A 71 -0.80 5.22 -13.54
C PHE A 71 -1.88 5.96 -14.33
N SER A 72 -2.22 7.20 -13.96
CA SER A 72 -3.17 8.00 -14.74
C SER A 72 -2.63 8.40 -16.11
N ALA A 73 -1.34 8.76 -16.22
CA ALA A 73 -0.69 9.04 -17.51
C ALA A 73 -0.64 7.79 -18.41
N GLU A 74 -0.49 6.61 -17.82
CA GLU A 74 -0.55 5.32 -18.51
C GLU A 74 -1.99 4.83 -18.77
N SER A 75 -3.02 5.62 -18.43
CA SER A 75 -4.44 5.23 -18.52
C SER A 75 -4.79 3.93 -17.78
N LYS A 76 -4.04 3.60 -16.72
CA LYS A 76 -4.29 2.43 -15.89
C LYS A 76 -5.33 2.74 -14.80
N PRO A 77 -6.31 1.85 -14.60
CA PRO A 77 -7.41 2.11 -13.68
C PRO A 77 -6.94 2.03 -12.23
N VAL A 78 -7.24 3.04 -11.41
CA VAL A 78 -7.00 3.05 -9.97
C VAL A 78 -8.35 3.07 -9.25
N PHE A 79 -8.51 2.20 -8.26
CA PHE A 79 -9.75 2.08 -7.52
C PHE A 79 -9.62 2.67 -6.12
N TRP A 80 -10.63 3.43 -5.72
CA TRP A 80 -10.79 4.07 -4.42
C TRP A 80 -12.02 3.46 -3.76
N ILE A 81 -11.81 2.50 -2.85
CA ILE A 81 -12.90 1.76 -2.21
C ILE A 81 -13.22 2.38 -0.86
N ASP A 82 -14.41 2.95 -0.75
CA ASP A 82 -14.92 3.67 0.42
C ASP A 82 -13.96 4.73 0.97
N PRO A 83 -13.53 5.72 0.16
CA PRO A 83 -12.80 6.86 0.71
C PRO A 83 -13.67 7.58 1.76
N PRO A 84 -13.08 8.07 2.88
CA PRO A 84 -13.81 8.68 3.98
C PRO A 84 -14.50 9.97 3.57
N HIS A 85 -13.98 10.62 2.54
CA HIS A 85 -14.53 11.83 1.94
C HIS A 85 -14.67 11.67 0.43
N HIS A 86 -15.51 12.52 -0.16
CA HIS A 86 -15.55 12.64 -1.61
C HIS A 86 -14.20 13.14 -2.15
N LEU A 87 -13.73 12.50 -3.21
CA LEU A 87 -12.56 12.99 -3.92
C LEU A 87 -12.90 14.33 -4.56
N TYR A 88 -12.04 15.33 -4.33
CA TYR A 88 -12.18 16.61 -4.99
C TYR A 88 -11.44 16.55 -6.34
N PRO A 89 -12.15 16.50 -7.49
CA PRO A 89 -11.52 16.21 -8.77
C PRO A 89 -10.51 17.27 -9.20
N ILE A 90 -10.77 18.55 -8.88
CA ILE A 90 -9.85 19.65 -9.18
C ILE A 90 -8.53 19.49 -8.43
N ALA A 91 -8.55 19.07 -7.15
CA ALA A 91 -7.30 18.83 -6.42
C ALA A 91 -6.49 17.68 -7.04
N LEU A 92 -7.14 16.63 -7.55
CA LEU A 92 -6.45 15.56 -8.26
C LEU A 92 -5.81 16.07 -9.56
N GLN A 93 -6.53 16.87 -10.34
CA GLN A 93 -6.00 17.46 -11.57
C GLN A 93 -4.84 18.42 -11.31
N ASN A 94 -4.95 19.29 -10.30
CA ASN A 94 -3.86 20.18 -9.86
C ASN A 94 -2.65 19.36 -9.39
N ALA A 95 -2.90 18.21 -8.78
CA ALA A 95 -1.86 17.24 -8.45
C ALA A 95 -1.39 16.42 -9.66
N GLY A 96 -1.78 16.72 -10.90
CA GLY A 96 -1.34 16.02 -12.11
C GLY A 96 -1.90 14.61 -12.28
N ILE A 97 -2.99 14.28 -11.59
CA ILE A 97 -3.65 12.96 -11.63
C ILE A 97 -4.84 13.05 -12.58
N GLY A 98 -4.77 12.32 -13.70
CA GLY A 98 -5.85 12.24 -14.68
C GLY A 98 -7.08 11.52 -14.11
N LEU A 99 -8.26 12.11 -14.31
CA LEU A 99 -9.52 11.63 -13.72
C LEU A 99 -10.14 10.43 -14.45
N SER A 100 -9.85 10.26 -15.74
CA SER A 100 -10.47 9.24 -16.60
C SER A 100 -10.19 7.80 -16.17
N SER A 101 -9.14 7.58 -15.37
CA SER A 101 -8.76 6.27 -14.84
C SER A 101 -8.94 6.15 -13.33
N GLN A 102 -9.67 7.07 -12.69
CA GLN A 102 -9.96 7.03 -11.24
C GLN A 102 -11.39 6.54 -11.01
N TYR A 103 -11.54 5.41 -10.33
CA TYR A 103 -12.83 4.79 -10.05
C TYR A 103 -13.10 4.80 -8.56
N VAL A 104 -14.20 5.41 -8.14
CA VAL A 104 -14.63 5.42 -6.74
C VAL A 104 -15.77 4.43 -6.57
N VAL A 105 -15.65 3.54 -5.59
CA VAL A 105 -16.68 2.56 -5.27
C VAL A 105 -17.12 2.75 -3.83
N TYR A 106 -18.41 2.97 -3.64
CA TYR A 106 -19.04 3.05 -2.32
C TYR A 106 -19.79 1.75 -2.04
N THR A 107 -19.60 1.19 -0.86
CA THR A 107 -20.21 -0.07 -0.46
C THR A 107 -21.15 0.11 0.74
N SER A 108 -22.08 -0.83 0.89
CA SER A 108 -23.14 -0.75 1.90
C SER A 108 -22.75 -1.36 3.26
N SER A 109 -21.66 -2.12 3.33
CA SER A 109 -21.23 -2.80 4.54
C SER A 109 -19.73 -3.14 4.53
N THR A 110 -19.15 -3.39 5.71
CA THR A 110 -17.75 -3.86 5.82
C THR A 110 -17.52 -5.17 5.07
N ARG A 111 -18.52 -6.04 4.99
CA ARG A 111 -18.44 -7.30 4.23
C ARG A 111 -18.32 -7.02 2.73
N ASP A 112 -19.18 -6.15 2.22
CA ASP A 112 -19.21 -5.77 0.80
C ASP A 112 -17.93 -5.01 0.42
N ARG A 113 -17.43 -4.15 1.31
CA ARG A 113 -16.14 -3.49 1.19
C ARG A 113 -15.01 -4.49 0.99
N LEU A 114 -14.84 -5.43 1.94
CA LEU A 114 -13.77 -6.43 1.88
C LEU A 114 -13.90 -7.30 0.63
N TRP A 115 -15.12 -7.72 0.28
CA TRP A 115 -15.38 -8.49 -0.93
C TRP A 115 -15.01 -7.72 -2.19
N THR A 116 -15.38 -6.44 -2.28
CA THR A 116 -15.08 -5.56 -3.41
C THR A 116 -13.58 -5.39 -3.57
N ILE A 117 -12.85 -5.07 -2.48
CA ILE A 117 -11.38 -4.95 -2.50
C ILE A 117 -10.76 -6.26 -3.00
N GLU A 118 -11.20 -7.39 -2.49
CA GLU A 118 -10.71 -8.71 -2.91
C GLU A 118 -10.94 -8.96 -4.40
N GLN A 119 -12.14 -8.68 -4.93
CA GLN A 119 -12.43 -8.91 -6.35
C GLN A 119 -11.59 -8.02 -7.25
N VAL A 120 -11.48 -6.72 -6.93
CA VAL A 120 -10.68 -5.80 -7.73
C VAL A 120 -9.20 -6.21 -7.70
N LEU A 121 -8.66 -6.51 -6.52
CA LEU A 121 -7.28 -6.98 -6.38
C LEU A 121 -7.02 -8.26 -7.18
N LYS A 122 -7.90 -9.26 -7.03
CA LYS A 122 -7.74 -10.57 -7.67
C LYS A 122 -7.88 -10.52 -9.19
N SER A 123 -8.64 -9.57 -9.72
CA SER A 123 -8.87 -9.44 -11.17
C SER A 123 -7.62 -9.10 -11.97
N GLY A 124 -6.61 -8.49 -11.34
CA GLY A 124 -5.39 -8.02 -12.01
C GLY A 124 -5.61 -6.81 -12.93
N MET A 125 -6.81 -6.21 -12.97
CA MET A 125 -7.09 -5.07 -13.87
C MET A 125 -6.41 -3.76 -13.41
N SER A 126 -6.20 -3.61 -12.11
CA SER A 126 -5.73 -2.38 -11.48
C SER A 126 -4.34 -2.57 -10.90
N PRO A 127 -3.37 -1.68 -11.21
CA PRO A 127 -2.08 -1.70 -10.55
C PRO A 127 -2.13 -1.14 -9.12
N LEU A 128 -3.20 -0.45 -8.72
CA LEU A 128 -3.34 0.15 -7.39
C LEU A 128 -4.80 0.20 -6.93
N VAL A 129 -5.08 -0.43 -5.79
CA VAL A 129 -6.37 -0.37 -5.11
C VAL A 129 -6.19 0.30 -3.75
N LEU A 130 -6.82 1.45 -3.57
CA LEU A 130 -6.86 2.20 -2.32
C LEU A 130 -8.11 1.82 -1.54
N SER A 131 -7.95 1.58 -0.24
CA SER A 131 -9.06 1.14 0.60
C SER A 131 -8.93 1.66 2.02
N TRP A 132 -10.05 2.02 2.63
CA TRP A 132 -10.12 2.47 4.02
C TRP A 132 -10.83 1.42 4.86
N LEU A 133 -10.11 0.85 5.82
CA LEU A 133 -10.60 -0.21 6.68
C LEU A 133 -10.61 0.27 8.13
N ASP A 134 -11.68 -0.07 8.85
CA ASP A 134 -11.80 0.27 10.27
C ASP A 134 -10.96 -0.65 11.16
N ASP A 135 -11.00 -0.38 12.46
CA ASP A 135 -10.26 -1.12 13.48
C ASP A 135 -10.84 -2.50 13.79
N ARG A 136 -12.06 -2.80 13.33
CA ARG A 136 -12.76 -4.09 13.51
C ARG A 136 -12.32 -5.14 12.50
N VAL A 137 -11.66 -4.74 11.41
CA VAL A 137 -11.14 -5.68 10.41
C VAL A 137 -10.05 -6.56 11.01
N VAL A 138 -10.29 -7.87 11.02
CA VAL A 138 -9.39 -8.87 11.60
C VAL A 138 -8.25 -9.28 10.66
N THR A 139 -7.16 -9.82 11.22
CA THR A 139 -5.97 -10.24 10.46
C THR A 139 -6.26 -11.26 9.37
N SER A 140 -7.24 -12.15 9.55
CA SER A 140 -7.62 -13.15 8.53
C SER A 140 -8.18 -12.50 7.27
N SER A 141 -8.95 -11.41 7.40
CA SER A 141 -9.43 -10.62 6.26
C SER A 141 -8.26 -9.99 5.51
N LEU A 142 -7.29 -9.38 6.22
CA LEU A 142 -6.08 -8.84 5.57
C LEU A 142 -5.25 -9.92 4.88
N ARG A 143 -5.15 -11.12 5.46
CA ARG A 143 -4.46 -12.25 4.81
C ARG A 143 -5.16 -12.68 3.53
N ARG A 144 -6.49 -12.68 3.51
CA ARG A 144 -7.27 -12.94 2.29
C ARG A 144 -7.02 -11.88 1.21
N LEU A 145 -6.99 -10.60 1.59
CA LEU A 145 -6.63 -9.51 0.68
C LEU A 145 -5.18 -9.63 0.17
N GLN A 146 -4.24 -10.08 1.00
CA GLN A 146 -2.85 -10.32 0.63
C GLN A 146 -2.72 -11.41 -0.44
N LEU A 147 -3.50 -12.49 -0.32
CA LEU A 147 -3.56 -13.53 -1.36
C LEU A 147 -4.21 -13.02 -2.65
N ALA A 148 -5.23 -12.16 -2.54
CA ALA A 148 -5.89 -11.56 -3.71
C ALA A 148 -4.95 -10.62 -4.49
N VAL A 149 -4.22 -9.73 -3.82
CA VAL A 149 -3.25 -8.85 -4.48
C VAL A 149 -2.10 -9.65 -5.09
N GLN A 150 -1.65 -10.71 -4.44
CA GLN A 150 -0.63 -11.60 -4.99
C GLN A 150 -1.12 -12.29 -6.28
N ALA A 151 -2.38 -12.71 -6.33
CA ALA A 151 -2.98 -13.31 -7.51
C ALA A 151 -3.13 -12.33 -8.69
N GLY A 152 -3.48 -11.07 -8.42
CA GLY A 152 -3.65 -10.05 -9.46
C GLY A 152 -2.37 -9.29 -9.85
N GLY A 153 -1.33 -9.33 -9.01
CA GLY A 153 -0.03 -8.71 -9.31
C GLY A 153 0.05 -7.18 -9.18
N GLY A 154 -1.01 -6.52 -8.71
CA GLY A 154 -1.04 -5.07 -8.43
C GLY A 154 -0.54 -4.70 -7.03
N LEU A 155 -0.88 -3.52 -6.55
CA LEU A 155 -0.69 -3.06 -5.17
C LEU A 155 -2.05 -2.89 -4.47
N GLY A 156 -2.15 -3.37 -3.24
CA GLY A 156 -3.29 -3.05 -2.36
C GLY A 156 -2.84 -2.12 -1.25
N TRP A 157 -3.33 -0.89 -1.26
CA TRP A 157 -3.04 0.13 -0.26
C TRP A 157 -4.20 0.21 0.73
N VAL A 158 -3.92 -0.14 1.97
CA VAL A 158 -4.89 -0.27 3.04
C VAL A 158 -4.64 0.81 4.08
N MET A 159 -5.57 1.74 4.22
CA MET A 159 -5.57 2.85 5.16
C MET A 159 -6.38 2.48 6.40
N ARG A 160 -5.77 2.61 7.59
CA ARG A 160 -6.37 2.20 8.87
C ARG A 160 -5.98 3.14 10.00
N PRO A 161 -6.78 3.25 11.08
CA PRO A 161 -6.42 4.05 12.24
C PRO A 161 -5.20 3.51 12.98
N GLU A 162 -4.38 4.38 13.55
CA GLU A 162 -3.19 3.98 14.33
C GLU A 162 -3.54 3.13 15.57
N SER A 163 -4.79 3.16 16.06
CA SER A 163 -5.26 2.31 17.17
C SER A 163 -4.99 0.81 16.92
N VAL A 164 -4.91 0.37 15.66
CA VAL A 164 -4.60 -1.04 15.32
C VAL A 164 -3.12 -1.37 15.25
N ARG A 165 -2.22 -0.44 15.63
CA ARG A 165 -0.76 -0.60 15.53
C ARG A 165 -0.23 -1.91 16.10
N ASN A 166 -0.81 -2.40 17.20
CA ASN A 166 -0.40 -3.64 17.86
C ASN A 166 -1.13 -4.89 17.33
N GLN A 167 -2.13 -4.76 16.45
CA GLN A 167 -2.76 -5.90 15.78
C GLN A 167 -1.79 -6.54 14.78
N SER A 168 -1.84 -7.85 14.59
CA SER A 168 -1.05 -8.52 13.54
C SER A 168 -1.58 -8.18 12.14
N SER A 169 -0.68 -8.08 11.16
CA SER A 169 -0.99 -7.72 9.79
C SER A 169 -0.27 -8.58 8.76
N ALA A 170 -1.01 -8.99 7.74
CA ALA A 170 -0.50 -9.77 6.62
C ALA A 170 0.31 -8.93 5.61
N ALA A 171 0.19 -7.61 5.64
CA ALA A 171 0.84 -6.71 4.67
C ALA A 171 2.37 -6.84 4.70
N ALA A 172 3.03 -6.79 3.54
CA ALA A 172 4.49 -6.83 3.46
C ALA A 172 5.13 -5.55 4.01
N TYR A 173 4.41 -4.44 3.87
CA TYR A 173 4.80 -3.13 4.37
C TYR A 173 3.75 -2.63 5.34
N ARG A 174 4.19 -2.20 6.51
CA ARG A 174 3.34 -1.57 7.51
C ARG A 174 4.01 -0.32 8.02
N MET A 175 3.31 0.80 7.89
CA MET A 175 3.85 2.12 8.18
C MET A 175 2.93 2.90 9.10
N VAL A 176 3.51 3.83 9.85
CA VAL A 176 2.77 4.89 10.53
C VAL A 176 3.15 6.21 9.87
N LEU A 177 2.14 6.98 9.46
CA LEU A 177 2.30 8.35 9.00
C LEU A 177 1.94 9.30 10.15
N ASN A 178 2.87 10.18 10.49
CA ASN A 178 2.67 11.22 11.48
C ASN A 178 3.05 12.58 10.90
N ARG A 179 2.51 13.64 11.50
CA ARG A 179 2.90 15.01 11.18
C ARG A 179 3.49 15.67 12.41
N GLN A 180 4.72 16.16 12.28
CA GLN A 180 5.42 16.92 13.32
C GLN A 180 5.59 18.36 12.82
N GLY A 181 4.65 19.23 13.19
CA GLY A 181 4.58 20.60 12.68
C GLY A 181 4.35 20.64 11.16
N GLN A 182 5.32 21.19 10.42
CA GLN A 182 5.28 21.22 8.95
C GLN A 182 5.93 20.00 8.28
N SER A 183 6.61 19.16 9.07
CA SER A 183 7.27 17.96 8.55
C SER A 183 6.35 16.74 8.63
N THR A 184 6.42 15.87 7.63
CA THR A 184 5.78 14.56 7.64
C THR A 184 6.83 13.51 7.99
N GLU A 185 6.48 12.61 8.90
CA GLU A 185 7.34 11.51 9.33
C GLU A 185 6.69 10.16 9.04
N LEU A 186 7.51 9.23 8.58
CA LEU A 186 7.14 7.83 8.37
C LEU A 186 7.91 6.94 9.34
N THR A 187 7.20 6.01 9.96
CA THR A 187 7.80 4.91 10.72
C THR A 187 7.49 3.61 9.99
N LEU A 188 8.49 2.76 9.74
CA LEU A 188 8.28 1.44 9.14
C LEU A 188 8.20 0.39 10.25
N LEU A 189 6.99 -0.06 10.59
CA LEU A 189 6.75 -1.12 11.56
C LEU A 189 7.07 -2.50 11.00
N LYS A 190 6.90 -2.67 9.69
CA LYS A 190 7.19 -3.91 8.96
C LYS A 190 7.62 -3.56 7.54
N ARG A 191 8.62 -4.26 7.03
CA ARG A 191 9.03 -4.20 5.62
C ARG A 191 9.58 -5.54 5.18
N ARG A 192 9.40 -5.89 3.91
CA ARG A 192 10.07 -7.06 3.33
C ARG A 192 11.59 -6.88 3.42
N GLY A 193 12.32 -7.97 3.68
CA GLY A 193 13.78 -7.98 3.57
C GLY A 193 14.53 -7.15 4.61
N GLY A 194 13.90 -6.71 5.70
CA GLY A 194 14.62 -5.98 6.74
C GLY A 194 13.83 -5.71 8.02
N TRP A 195 14.53 -5.12 8.98
CA TRP A 195 14.00 -4.77 10.31
C TRP A 195 13.14 -3.51 10.29
N PRO A 196 12.24 -3.32 11.27
CA PRO A 196 11.54 -2.06 11.48
C PRO A 196 12.51 -0.88 11.53
N LEU A 197 12.07 0.29 11.05
CA LEU A 197 12.87 1.51 11.08
C LEU A 197 12.19 2.57 11.96
N PRO A 198 12.98 3.33 12.74
CA PRO A 198 12.46 4.46 13.52
C PRO A 198 11.88 5.54 12.60
N PRO A 199 11.16 6.54 13.16
CA PRO A 199 10.65 7.66 12.39
C PRO A 199 11.75 8.34 11.56
N PHE A 200 11.44 8.60 10.28
CA PHE A 200 12.27 9.40 9.40
C PHE A 200 11.40 10.37 8.61
N ARG A 201 11.98 11.52 8.26
CA ARG A 201 11.28 12.57 7.53
C ARG A 201 11.08 12.18 6.07
N ILE A 202 9.92 12.55 5.55
CA ILE A 202 9.60 12.47 4.13
C ILE A 202 9.08 13.82 3.66
N ASP A 203 9.66 14.30 2.56
CA ASP A 203 9.28 15.58 1.98
C ASP A 203 8.13 15.37 1.01
N LEU A 204 6.91 15.56 1.51
CA LEU A 204 5.72 15.49 0.69
C LEU A 204 5.50 16.81 -0.06
N PRO A 205 5.06 16.76 -1.33
CA PRO A 205 4.74 17.96 -2.10
C PRO A 205 3.63 18.78 -1.41
N ALA A 206 3.68 20.10 -1.60
CA ALA A 206 2.64 21.01 -1.12
C ALA A 206 1.29 20.73 -1.82
N VAL A 207 0.20 21.01 -1.12
CA VAL A 207 -1.15 21.04 -1.71
C VAL A 207 -1.28 22.39 -2.41
N ILE A 208 -1.44 22.39 -3.74
CA ILE A 208 -1.64 23.58 -4.57
C ILE A 208 -3.13 23.85 -4.73
#